data_AF-A0A151SM64-F1
#
_entry.id   AF-A0A151SM64-F1
#
_cell.length_a   1.000
_cell.length_b   1.000
_cell.length_c   1.000
_cell.angle_alpha   90.00
_cell.angle_beta   90.00
_cell.angle_gamma   90.00
#
_symmetry.space_group_name_H-M   'P 1'
#
loop_
_entity.id
_entity.type
_entity.pdbx_description
1 polymer ?
#
loop_
_entity_poly.entity_id
_entity_poly.type
_entity_poly.pdbx_seq_one_letter_code
_entity_poly.pdbx_strand_id
1 'polypeptide(L)'
;MGKGKKVKDTPSDDDCWWWLVQKGTTAVFITVGLFALLVRAAVSLHPYSGAGNPPKFGDYEAQRHWMEITINLPVREWYRNSTRNDLSYWGLDYPPLTAYQSFIHGLFLRFFHPDSVALFTSRGHESYLGKLLMRWTVLSSDALIFFPAVLYFIIVHYNQSSRSRKSELAWHIAMLLLHPCLILIDHGHFQFNCISLGFTVGAIAAILSGKDFVASVLYCLALNHKQMSAYFAPAFFSYLLGKCLRRKHPILEVLKLGLVVLGTFAVVWWPYLYSTHSILELIDDMLKSGIIRPSVSLYSSPIILVKKKDGQWRFCVDYRALNKITIPDKFPIPIIDELLDELGGAVIFSKLDLRSSYHKIRMREEDVHKTTFRTHEGHYEFVVMPFVLTNAPSTFDISMDFIEGLPKAQGKNVILVVLDRLTKYAHFLALSHPFTAKEVAKVFITEVVKLQKRLPKVLSRLAPFERGLFEDYVANFWCASSVLIKWKRLFTTESLKLISFTATVITCLPSMVQQIKSPSSRGFLYALLNSSFSFYLFSFQVHEKSILLPLLPATLLAIEEPFMFRWFTQFAMLSMFPLICLYLTMHPPEKYPFLFEAIIMNLCFSQFVLVTLGCNIKQWLLNKPVKLEEIEKKLI
;
A
#
# COMPACT_ATOMS: atom_id res chain seq x y z
N MET A 1 -79.94 11.02 -10.57
CA MET A 1 -78.94 12.10 -10.72
C MET A 1 -78.12 12.16 -9.43
N GLY A 2 -76.80 12.15 -9.36
CA GLY A 2 -75.76 12.11 -10.39
C GLY A 2 -74.60 11.20 -9.94
N LYS A 3 -73.90 10.66 -10.94
CA LYS A 3 -72.70 9.84 -10.78
C LYS A 3 -71.51 10.74 -10.45
N GLY A 4 -70.89 10.53 -9.28
CA GLY A 4 -69.59 11.09 -8.95
C GLY A 4 -68.51 10.52 -9.87
N LYS A 5 -67.83 11.41 -10.61
CA LYS A 5 -66.70 11.09 -11.50
C LYS A 5 -65.58 10.40 -10.70
N LYS A 6 -65.17 9.21 -11.14
CA LYS A 6 -63.82 8.69 -10.86
C LYS A 6 -62.83 9.62 -11.56
N VAL A 7 -62.04 10.34 -10.76
CA VAL A 7 -60.84 11.01 -11.25
C VAL A 7 -59.87 9.91 -11.70
N LYS A 8 -59.72 9.78 -13.02
CA LYS A 8 -58.58 9.11 -13.63
C LYS A 8 -57.44 10.13 -13.53
N ASP A 9 -56.46 9.89 -12.68
CA ASP A 9 -55.20 10.61 -12.74
C ASP A 9 -54.55 10.29 -14.09
N THR A 10 -54.68 11.22 -15.02
CA THR A 10 -53.84 11.29 -16.22
C THR A 10 -52.41 11.58 -15.76
N PRO A 11 -51.41 10.79 -16.17
CA PRO A 11 -50.02 11.15 -15.89
C PRO A 11 -49.72 12.46 -16.63
N SER A 12 -49.14 13.42 -15.91
CA SER A 12 -48.58 14.63 -16.51
C SER A 12 -47.47 14.25 -17.49
N ASP A 13 -47.58 14.73 -18.71
CA ASP A 13 -46.74 14.42 -19.88
C ASP A 13 -45.31 15.02 -19.84
N ASP A 14 -44.78 15.38 -18.65
CA ASP A 14 -43.48 16.07 -18.52
C ASP A 14 -42.30 15.16 -18.13
N ASP A 15 -42.53 13.88 -17.81
CA ASP A 15 -41.44 12.95 -17.51
C ASP A 15 -41.11 12.07 -18.72
N CYS A 16 -40.25 12.58 -19.60
CA CYS A 16 -39.69 11.92 -20.79
C CYS A 16 -39.09 10.51 -20.49
N TRP A 17 -38.87 10.17 -19.22
CA TRP A 17 -38.25 8.92 -18.76
C TRP A 17 -39.21 7.89 -18.19
N TRP A 18 -40.52 8.15 -18.16
CA TRP A 18 -41.52 7.26 -17.55
C TRP A 18 -41.54 5.85 -18.17
N TRP A 19 -41.27 5.73 -19.47
CA TRP A 19 -41.18 4.42 -20.14
C TRP A 19 -40.01 3.57 -19.63
N LEU A 20 -38.91 4.20 -19.22
CA LEU A 20 -37.68 3.54 -18.77
C LEU A 20 -37.87 2.94 -17.37
N VAL A 21 -38.63 3.65 -16.53
CA VAL A 21 -39.00 3.23 -15.16
C VAL A 21 -40.01 2.07 -15.16
N GLN A 22 -40.82 1.93 -16.21
CA GLN A 22 -41.73 0.78 -16.36
C GLN A 22 -41.03 -0.54 -16.76
N LYS A 23 -39.82 -0.49 -17.34
CA LYS A 23 -39.04 -1.69 -17.65
C LYS A 23 -38.32 -2.20 -16.39
N GLY A 24 -38.20 -3.52 -16.26
CA GLY A 24 -37.56 -4.15 -15.10
C GLY A 24 -36.13 -3.67 -14.83
N THR A 25 -35.64 -3.86 -13.60
CA THR A 25 -34.32 -3.40 -13.11
C THR A 25 -33.16 -3.65 -14.08
N THR A 26 -33.15 -4.79 -14.77
CA THR A 26 -32.11 -5.16 -15.74
C THR A 26 -32.06 -4.21 -16.93
N ALA A 27 -33.21 -3.76 -17.46
CA ALA A 27 -33.24 -2.87 -18.62
C ALA A 27 -32.71 -1.48 -18.26
N VAL A 28 -33.12 -0.94 -17.10
CA VAL A 28 -32.60 0.33 -16.58
C VAL A 28 -31.08 0.25 -16.39
N PHE A 29 -30.60 -0.84 -15.79
CA PHE A 29 -29.18 -1.05 -15.56
C PHE A 29 -28.39 -1.12 -16.86
N ILE A 30 -28.89 -1.83 -17.88
CA ILE A 30 -28.22 -1.91 -19.19
C ILE A 30 -28.14 -0.53 -19.85
N THR A 31 -29.23 0.23 -19.88
CA THR A 31 -29.24 1.55 -20.53
C THR A 31 -28.28 2.53 -19.85
N VAL A 32 -28.37 2.66 -18.52
CA VAL A 32 -27.47 3.54 -17.76
C VAL A 32 -26.04 3.03 -17.82
N GLY A 33 -25.84 1.71 -17.78
CA GLY A 33 -24.54 1.07 -17.88
C GLY A 33 -23.85 1.32 -19.21
N LEU A 34 -24.55 1.20 -20.33
CA LEU A 34 -24.02 1.51 -21.66
C LEU A 34 -23.62 2.98 -21.78
N PHE A 35 -24.45 3.89 -21.29
CA PHE A 35 -24.12 5.31 -21.23
C PHE A 35 -22.88 5.57 -20.34
N ALA A 36 -22.79 4.90 -19.20
CA ALA A 36 -21.66 5.03 -18.28
C ALA A 36 -20.35 4.47 -18.88
N LEU A 37 -20.41 3.42 -19.70
CA LEU A 37 -19.27 2.93 -20.48
C LEU A 37 -18.87 3.92 -21.58
N LEU A 38 -19.83 4.54 -22.26
CA LEU A 38 -19.56 5.56 -23.27
C LEU A 38 -18.83 6.77 -22.67
N VAL A 39 -19.26 7.24 -21.49
CA VAL A 39 -18.59 8.35 -20.78
C VAL A 39 -17.14 7.98 -20.41
N ARG A 40 -16.90 6.76 -19.91
CA ARG A 40 -15.53 6.27 -19.62
C ARG A 40 -14.66 6.22 -20.87
N ALA A 41 -15.21 5.70 -21.98
CA ALA A 41 -14.53 5.65 -23.26
C ALA A 41 -14.17 7.06 -23.75
N ALA A 42 -15.08 8.03 -23.64
CA ALA A 42 -14.84 9.41 -24.01
C ALA A 42 -13.70 10.04 -23.18
N VAL A 43 -13.70 9.85 -21.85
CA VAL A 43 -12.62 10.34 -20.97
C VAL A 43 -11.26 9.71 -21.33
N SER A 44 -11.25 8.44 -21.73
CA SER A 44 -10.03 7.70 -22.06
C SER A 44 -9.27 8.22 -23.30
N LEU A 45 -9.93 9.02 -24.15
CA LEU A 45 -9.34 9.63 -25.35
C LEU A 45 -8.26 10.68 -24.99
N HIS A 46 -8.38 11.32 -23.83
CA HIS A 46 -7.49 12.39 -23.38
C HIS A 46 -6.12 11.87 -22.87
N PRO A 47 -5.13 12.77 -22.64
CA PRO A 47 -3.83 12.41 -22.08
C PRO A 47 -3.93 11.68 -20.73
N TYR A 48 -2.89 10.91 -20.40
CA TYR A 48 -2.76 10.17 -19.14
C TYR A 48 -1.72 10.80 -18.20
N SER A 49 -1.67 10.33 -16.96
CA SER A 49 -0.69 10.79 -15.97
C SER A 49 0.75 10.58 -16.45
N GLY A 50 1.49 11.68 -16.59
CA GLY A 50 2.90 11.68 -16.98
C GLY A 50 3.18 11.53 -18.48
N ALA A 51 2.18 11.71 -19.35
CA ALA A 51 2.38 11.72 -20.81
C ALA A 51 3.44 12.75 -21.24
N GLY A 52 4.42 12.33 -22.03
CA GLY A 52 5.50 13.21 -22.53
C GLY A 52 6.43 13.79 -21.45
N ASN A 53 6.47 13.22 -20.24
CA ASN A 53 7.24 13.75 -19.11
C ASN A 53 8.36 12.78 -18.65
N PRO A 54 9.49 12.70 -19.39
CA PRO A 54 10.67 11.96 -18.93
C PRO A 54 11.30 12.61 -17.68
N PRO A 55 12.09 11.90 -16.85
CA PRO A 55 12.60 10.54 -17.08
C PRO A 55 11.76 9.42 -16.44
N LYS A 56 10.86 9.73 -15.50
CA LYS A 56 10.06 8.72 -14.78
C LYS A 56 8.62 8.60 -15.26
N PHE A 57 8.07 9.51 -16.05
CA PHE A 57 6.65 9.50 -16.44
C PHE A 57 5.72 9.43 -15.20
N GLY A 58 4.47 8.96 -15.35
CA GLY A 58 3.47 8.92 -14.29
C GLY A 58 2.87 7.53 -14.05
N ASP A 59 1.67 7.49 -13.45
CA ASP A 59 1.02 6.22 -13.04
C ASP A 59 0.78 5.27 -14.23
N TYR A 60 0.61 5.79 -15.45
CA TYR A 60 0.49 4.96 -16.66
C TYR A 60 1.73 4.09 -16.88
N GLU A 61 2.92 4.68 -16.77
CA GLU A 61 4.20 3.97 -16.94
C GLU A 61 4.42 2.98 -15.80
N ALA A 62 4.01 3.30 -14.58
CA ALA A 62 4.07 2.38 -13.46
C ALA A 62 3.28 1.09 -13.74
N GLN A 63 2.04 1.21 -14.23
CA GLN A 63 1.22 0.05 -14.58
C GLN A 63 1.81 -0.73 -15.76
N ARG A 64 2.28 -0.05 -16.81
CA ARG A 64 2.93 -0.68 -17.97
C ARG A 64 4.18 -1.46 -17.54
N HIS A 65 5.02 -0.86 -16.71
CA HIS A 65 6.21 -1.51 -16.19
C HIS A 65 5.86 -2.73 -15.32
N TRP A 66 4.78 -2.70 -14.54
CA TRP A 66 4.30 -3.88 -13.81
C TRP A 66 3.90 -5.01 -14.76
N MET A 67 3.30 -4.71 -15.91
CA MET A 67 3.00 -5.71 -16.95
C MET A 67 4.28 -6.28 -17.58
N GLU A 68 5.27 -5.42 -17.86
CA GLU A 68 6.60 -5.81 -18.35
C GLU A 68 7.32 -6.77 -17.40
N ILE A 69 7.40 -6.47 -16.10
CA ILE A 69 8.12 -7.32 -15.15
C ILE A 69 7.39 -8.65 -14.90
N THR A 70 6.06 -8.63 -14.82
CA THR A 70 5.28 -9.83 -14.47
C THR A 70 5.29 -10.87 -15.58
N ILE A 71 5.38 -10.45 -16.84
CA ILE A 71 5.43 -11.36 -17.99
C ILE A 71 6.83 -11.89 -18.29
N ASN A 72 7.88 -11.13 -17.98
CA ASN A 72 9.26 -11.47 -18.36
C ASN A 72 10.10 -12.07 -17.23
N LEU A 73 9.67 -11.93 -15.97
CA LEU A 73 10.43 -12.39 -14.80
C LEU A 73 9.67 -13.47 -14.02
N PRO A 74 10.39 -14.40 -13.37
CA PRO A 74 9.75 -15.38 -12.50
C PRO A 74 9.07 -14.69 -11.31
N VAL A 75 7.97 -15.29 -10.82
CA VAL A 75 7.11 -14.76 -9.73
C VAL A 75 7.89 -14.32 -8.49
N ARG A 76 9.01 -15.01 -8.21
CA ARG A 76 9.91 -14.73 -7.06
C ARG A 76 10.65 -13.40 -7.16
N GLU A 77 10.86 -12.89 -8.38
CA GLU A 77 11.60 -11.66 -8.64
C GLU A 77 10.70 -10.42 -8.69
N TRP A 78 9.38 -10.56 -8.82
CA TRP A 78 8.46 -9.42 -9.01
C TRP A 78 8.59 -8.34 -7.92
N TYR A 79 8.84 -8.74 -6.68
CA TYR A 79 8.97 -7.85 -5.52
C TYR A 79 10.42 -7.69 -5.02
N ARG A 80 11.41 -8.21 -5.77
CA ARG A 80 12.82 -8.23 -5.33
C ARG A 80 13.68 -7.44 -6.30
N ASN A 81 14.56 -6.62 -5.74
CA ASN A 81 15.57 -5.94 -6.53
C ASN A 81 16.57 -6.98 -7.02
N SER A 82 16.72 -7.10 -8.34
CA SER A 82 17.64 -8.02 -9.03
C SER A 82 18.35 -7.27 -10.16
N THR A 83 19.29 -7.93 -10.85
CA THR A 83 19.92 -7.35 -12.06
C THR A 83 18.90 -7.07 -13.17
N ARG A 84 17.74 -7.74 -13.13
CA ARG A 84 16.66 -7.62 -14.13
C ARG A 84 15.46 -6.81 -13.65
N ASN A 85 15.27 -6.64 -12.34
CA ASN A 85 14.19 -5.86 -11.75
C ASN A 85 14.72 -4.74 -10.85
N ASP A 86 14.64 -3.50 -11.33
CA ASP A 86 15.05 -2.33 -10.56
C ASP A 86 13.85 -1.72 -9.81
N LEU A 87 13.77 -2.00 -8.51
CA LEU A 87 12.68 -1.49 -7.67
C LEU A 87 12.69 0.03 -7.45
N SER A 88 13.70 0.77 -7.94
CA SER A 88 13.75 2.23 -7.90
C SER A 88 13.02 2.88 -9.09
N TYR A 89 12.77 2.10 -10.15
CA TYR A 89 12.00 2.46 -11.33
C TYR A 89 10.64 1.75 -11.27
N TRP A 90 9.65 2.40 -10.66
CA TRP A 90 8.27 1.89 -10.53
C TRP A 90 8.15 0.43 -10.06
N GLY A 91 8.83 0.09 -8.96
CA GLY A 91 8.70 -1.23 -8.33
C GLY A 91 7.25 -1.57 -7.99
N LEU A 92 6.94 -2.87 -7.94
CA LEU A 92 5.58 -3.33 -7.65
C LEU A 92 5.26 -3.16 -6.16
N ASP A 93 4.37 -2.21 -5.86
CA ASP A 93 4.07 -1.76 -4.50
C ASP A 93 2.69 -2.24 -3.97
N TYR A 94 1.96 -3.01 -4.79
CA TYR A 94 0.63 -3.55 -4.46
C TYR A 94 0.67 -5.06 -4.16
N PRO A 95 -0.29 -5.61 -3.41
CA PRO A 95 -0.28 -7.03 -3.06
C PRO A 95 -0.48 -7.97 -4.26
N PRO A 96 -0.25 -9.29 -4.09
CA PRO A 96 -0.08 -10.24 -5.19
C PRO A 96 -1.19 -10.28 -6.22
N LEU A 97 -2.45 -9.97 -5.84
CA LEU A 97 -3.55 -9.99 -6.80
C LEU A 97 -3.41 -8.91 -7.88
N THR A 98 -2.81 -7.74 -7.55
CA THR A 98 -2.43 -6.76 -8.58
C THR A 98 -1.36 -7.32 -9.50
N ALA A 99 -0.36 -8.04 -8.97
CA ALA A 99 0.68 -8.61 -9.82
C ALA A 99 0.12 -9.65 -10.79
N TYR A 100 -0.82 -10.50 -10.36
CA TYR A 100 -1.52 -11.42 -11.26
C TYR A 100 -2.40 -10.70 -12.28
N GLN A 101 -3.06 -9.61 -11.89
CA GLN A 101 -3.79 -8.75 -12.83
C GLN A 101 -2.85 -8.16 -13.90
N SER A 102 -1.71 -7.60 -13.49
CA SER A 102 -0.70 -7.06 -14.40
C SER A 102 -0.14 -8.15 -15.32
N PHE A 103 0.02 -9.39 -14.83
CA PHE A 103 0.42 -10.53 -15.65
C PHE A 103 -0.61 -10.82 -16.75
N ILE A 104 -1.90 -10.89 -16.41
CA ILE A 104 -2.99 -11.15 -17.37
C ILE A 104 -3.07 -10.02 -18.41
N HIS A 105 -3.02 -8.76 -17.98
CA HIS A 105 -3.02 -7.61 -18.90
C HIS A 105 -1.74 -7.57 -19.76
N GLY A 106 -0.59 -7.95 -19.19
CA GLY A 106 0.67 -8.08 -19.93
C GLY A 106 0.61 -9.13 -21.02
N LEU A 107 -0.07 -10.26 -20.80
CA LEU A 107 -0.30 -11.27 -21.85
C LEU A 107 -1.13 -10.71 -23.00
N PHE A 108 -2.17 -9.94 -22.69
CA PHE A 108 -2.97 -9.24 -23.69
C PHE A 108 -2.13 -8.22 -24.48
N LEU A 109 -1.34 -7.38 -23.80
CA LEU A 109 -0.44 -6.44 -24.48
C LEU A 109 0.61 -7.15 -25.33
N ARG A 110 1.23 -8.24 -24.85
CA ARG A 110 2.25 -8.98 -25.60
C ARG A 110 1.70 -9.56 -26.90
N PHE A 111 0.43 -9.97 -26.89
CA PHE A 111 -0.22 -10.53 -28.08
C PHE A 111 -0.42 -9.48 -29.19
N PHE A 112 -0.81 -8.24 -28.84
CA PHE A 112 -1.12 -7.19 -29.82
C PHE A 112 0.03 -6.22 -30.11
N HIS A 113 0.88 -5.93 -29.12
CA HIS A 113 1.96 -4.95 -29.21
C HIS A 113 3.14 -5.35 -28.28
N PRO A 114 3.97 -6.32 -28.68
CA PRO A 114 5.03 -6.88 -27.83
C PRO A 114 6.06 -5.85 -27.36
N ASP A 115 6.33 -4.83 -28.17
CA ASP A 115 7.29 -3.76 -27.86
C ASP A 115 6.88 -2.94 -26.63
N SER A 116 5.59 -2.90 -26.26
CA SER A 116 5.12 -2.19 -25.06
C SER A 116 5.46 -2.88 -23.76
N VAL A 117 5.83 -4.17 -23.78
CA VAL A 117 6.13 -4.97 -22.58
C VAL A 117 7.47 -5.71 -22.71
N ALA A 118 8.32 -5.29 -23.63
CA ALA A 118 9.64 -5.87 -23.83
C ALA A 118 10.60 -5.45 -22.70
N LEU A 119 11.28 -6.42 -22.08
CA LEU A 119 12.14 -6.16 -20.93
C LEU A 119 13.28 -5.18 -21.29
N PHE A 120 13.46 -4.14 -20.47
CA PHE A 120 14.45 -3.06 -20.61
C PHE A 120 14.21 -2.07 -21.75
N THR A 121 13.76 -2.51 -22.93
CA THR A 121 13.56 -1.65 -24.10
C THR A 121 12.26 -0.87 -24.06
N SER A 122 11.24 -1.39 -23.35
CA SER A 122 9.91 -0.76 -23.29
C SER A 122 9.78 0.36 -22.24
N ARG A 123 10.84 0.65 -21.46
CA ARG A 123 10.83 1.70 -20.43
C ARG A 123 10.60 3.07 -21.04
N GLY A 124 9.53 3.75 -20.62
CA GLY A 124 9.12 5.02 -21.19
C GLY A 124 8.61 4.94 -22.63
N HIS A 125 8.22 3.75 -23.10
CA HIS A 125 7.72 3.57 -24.45
C HIS A 125 6.30 4.15 -24.59
N GLU A 126 6.18 5.23 -25.36
CA GLU A 126 4.90 5.86 -25.69
C GLU A 126 4.49 5.53 -27.12
N SER A 127 3.33 4.90 -27.30
CA SER A 127 2.73 4.65 -28.61
C SER A 127 1.22 4.81 -28.55
N TYR A 128 0.61 5.27 -29.65
CA TYR A 128 -0.84 5.45 -29.71
C TYR A 128 -1.58 4.11 -29.54
N LEU A 129 -1.09 3.06 -30.19
CA LEU A 129 -1.67 1.71 -30.06
C LEU A 129 -1.51 1.17 -28.63
N GLY A 130 -0.33 1.34 -28.02
CA GLY A 130 -0.09 0.97 -26.62
C GLY A 130 -1.04 1.69 -25.66
N LYS A 131 -1.23 3.00 -25.84
CA LYS A 131 -2.22 3.79 -25.09
C LYS A 131 -3.62 3.19 -25.23
N LEU A 132 -4.07 2.91 -26.45
CA LEU A 132 -5.41 2.37 -26.71
C LEU A 132 -5.61 1.02 -26.03
N LEU A 133 -4.66 0.09 -26.19
CA LEU A 133 -4.72 -1.24 -25.58
C LEU A 133 -4.76 -1.15 -24.06
N MET A 134 -3.93 -0.28 -23.47
CA MET A 134 -3.92 -0.02 -22.04
C MET A 134 -5.27 0.53 -21.55
N ARG A 135 -5.90 1.47 -22.27
CA ARG A 135 -7.25 1.96 -21.91
C ARG A 135 -8.31 0.85 -21.96
N TRP A 136 -8.22 -0.07 -22.93
CA TRP A 136 -9.10 -1.24 -22.99
C TRP A 136 -8.96 -2.17 -21.79
N THR A 137 -7.75 -2.33 -21.22
CA THR A 137 -7.57 -3.16 -20.01
C THR A 137 -8.32 -2.59 -18.80
N VAL A 138 -8.33 -1.27 -18.62
CA VAL A 138 -9.07 -0.62 -17.52
C VAL A 138 -10.58 -0.71 -17.78
N LEU A 139 -11.03 -0.42 -19.01
CA LEU A 139 -12.45 -0.46 -19.39
C LEU A 139 -13.05 -1.86 -19.25
N SER A 140 -12.33 -2.90 -19.71
CA SER A 140 -12.75 -4.28 -19.56
C SER A 140 -12.77 -4.73 -18.10
N SER A 141 -11.77 -4.35 -17.30
CA SER A 141 -11.75 -4.63 -15.86
C SER A 141 -12.95 -4.04 -15.12
N ASP A 142 -13.32 -2.80 -15.46
CA ASP A 142 -14.47 -2.09 -14.91
C ASP A 142 -15.79 -2.81 -15.28
N ALA A 143 -15.95 -3.15 -16.56
CA ALA A 143 -17.12 -3.86 -17.07
C ALA A 143 -17.27 -5.29 -16.51
N LEU A 144 -16.17 -5.99 -16.23
CA LEU A 144 -16.17 -7.37 -15.74
C LEU A 144 -16.30 -7.49 -14.22
N ILE A 145 -15.84 -6.50 -13.45
CA ILE A 145 -15.75 -6.60 -11.99
C ILE A 145 -16.65 -5.60 -11.29
N PHE A 146 -16.56 -4.31 -11.63
CA PHE A 146 -17.29 -3.26 -10.93
C PHE A 146 -18.77 -3.24 -11.33
N PHE A 147 -19.10 -3.31 -12.62
CA PHE A 147 -20.48 -3.28 -13.10
C PHE A 147 -21.33 -4.43 -12.55
N PRO A 148 -20.88 -5.70 -12.60
CA PRO A 148 -21.64 -6.81 -12.02
C PRO A 148 -21.79 -6.69 -10.50
N ALA A 149 -20.79 -6.16 -9.79
CA ALA A 149 -20.87 -5.92 -8.35
C ALA A 149 -21.93 -4.86 -8.01
N VAL A 150 -21.99 -3.76 -8.77
CA VAL A 150 -23.03 -2.72 -8.62
C VAL A 150 -24.41 -3.30 -8.92
N LEU A 151 -24.55 -4.09 -9.99
CA LEU A 151 -25.80 -4.78 -10.30
C LEU A 151 -26.24 -5.69 -9.15
N TYR A 152 -25.31 -6.46 -8.59
CA TYR A 152 -25.58 -7.33 -7.46
C TYR A 152 -26.04 -6.53 -6.22
N PHE A 153 -25.37 -5.43 -5.90
CA PHE A 153 -25.79 -4.53 -4.83
C PHE A 153 -27.21 -3.98 -5.05
N ILE A 154 -27.49 -3.47 -6.25
CA ILE A 154 -28.81 -2.89 -6.59
C ILE A 154 -29.92 -3.92 -6.46
N ILE A 155 -29.71 -5.15 -6.95
CA ILE A 155 -30.68 -6.24 -6.83
C ILE A 155 -30.96 -6.52 -5.35
N VAL A 156 -29.92 -6.66 -4.52
CA VAL A 156 -30.09 -6.96 -3.09
C VAL A 156 -30.75 -5.81 -2.33
N HIS A 157 -30.32 -4.57 -2.58
CA HIS A 157 -30.80 -3.38 -1.88
C HIS A 157 -32.28 -3.08 -2.19
N TYR A 158 -32.69 -3.16 -3.46
CA TYR A 158 -34.07 -2.85 -3.86
C TYR A 158 -35.05 -4.02 -3.70
N ASN A 159 -34.57 -5.28 -3.65
CA ASN A 159 -35.44 -6.40 -3.32
C ASN A 159 -35.93 -6.35 -1.86
N GLN A 160 -35.17 -5.69 -0.98
CA GLN A 160 -35.54 -5.49 0.43
C GLN A 160 -36.37 -4.20 0.67
N SER A 161 -36.58 -3.36 -0.35
CA SER A 161 -37.16 -2.02 -0.20
C SER A 161 -38.60 -1.92 -0.70
N SER A 162 -39.37 -0.99 -0.12
CA SER A 162 -40.79 -0.77 -0.47
C SER A 162 -40.97 -0.35 -1.94
N ARG A 163 -42.14 -0.70 -2.52
CA ARG A 163 -42.51 -0.47 -3.93
C ARG A 163 -42.42 1.01 -4.36
N SER A 164 -42.49 1.95 -3.42
CA SER A 164 -42.38 3.40 -3.67
C SER A 164 -40.97 3.86 -4.06
N ARG A 165 -39.89 3.16 -3.66
CA ARG A 165 -38.51 3.58 -3.98
C ARG A 165 -38.03 3.16 -5.37
N LYS A 166 -38.85 2.43 -6.15
CA LYS A 166 -38.46 1.95 -7.49
C LYS A 166 -38.31 3.07 -8.51
N SER A 167 -38.96 4.22 -8.31
CA SER A 167 -38.76 5.42 -9.15
C SER A 167 -37.34 5.98 -9.02
N GLU A 168 -36.69 5.80 -7.87
CA GLU A 168 -35.34 6.31 -7.59
C GLU A 168 -34.22 5.35 -8.05
N LEU A 169 -34.59 4.17 -8.56
CA LEU A 169 -33.67 3.13 -9.00
C LEU A 169 -32.69 3.63 -10.07
N ALA A 170 -33.20 4.32 -11.09
CA ALA A 170 -32.39 4.83 -12.20
C ALA A 170 -31.35 5.84 -11.69
N TRP A 171 -31.74 6.72 -10.76
CA TRP A 171 -30.86 7.69 -10.14
C TRP A 171 -29.76 7.03 -9.30
N HIS A 172 -30.09 6.00 -8.51
CA HIS A 172 -29.09 5.30 -7.71
C HIS A 172 -28.06 4.58 -8.59
N ILE A 173 -28.52 3.91 -9.66
CA ILE A 173 -27.63 3.28 -10.65
C ILE A 173 -26.73 4.34 -11.30
N ALA A 174 -27.30 5.48 -11.70
CA ALA A 174 -26.54 6.58 -12.28
C ALA A 174 -25.49 7.13 -11.30
N MET A 175 -25.82 7.35 -10.03
CA MET A 175 -24.88 7.85 -9.03
C MET A 175 -23.71 6.89 -8.78
N LEU A 176 -23.94 5.58 -8.83
CA LEU A 176 -22.90 4.56 -8.67
C LEU A 176 -22.03 4.41 -9.92
N LEU A 177 -22.62 4.40 -11.11
CA LEU A 177 -21.90 4.14 -12.37
C LEU A 177 -21.31 5.41 -12.99
N LEU A 178 -21.95 6.58 -12.87
CA LEU A 178 -21.48 7.86 -13.43
C LEU A 178 -20.71 8.71 -12.42
N HIS A 179 -20.15 8.06 -11.40
CA HIS A 179 -19.41 8.73 -10.35
C HIS A 179 -18.13 9.41 -10.92
N PRO A 180 -18.04 10.76 -10.93
CA PRO A 180 -17.02 11.47 -11.70
C PRO A 180 -15.60 11.28 -11.18
N CYS A 181 -15.38 11.26 -9.85
CA CYS A 181 -14.03 11.08 -9.31
C CYS A 181 -13.44 9.72 -9.70
N LEU A 182 -14.26 8.64 -9.68
CA LEU A 182 -13.79 7.31 -10.06
C LEU A 182 -13.48 7.25 -11.56
N ILE A 183 -14.35 7.83 -12.39
CA ILE A 183 -14.13 7.86 -13.85
C ILE A 183 -12.86 8.62 -14.20
N LEU A 184 -12.65 9.80 -13.63
CA LEU A 184 -11.48 10.63 -13.92
C LEU A 184 -10.17 9.99 -13.44
N ILE A 185 -10.17 9.34 -12.28
CA ILE A 185 -8.97 8.68 -11.74
C ILE A 185 -8.65 7.40 -12.53
N ASP A 186 -9.63 6.56 -12.82
CA ASP A 186 -9.35 5.29 -13.51
C ASP A 186 -9.13 5.50 -15.03
N HIS A 187 -10.04 6.22 -15.69
CA HIS A 187 -10.05 6.35 -17.15
C HIS A 187 -9.32 7.59 -17.67
N GLY A 188 -9.12 8.61 -16.85
CA GLY A 188 -8.29 9.78 -17.17
C GLY A 188 -6.85 9.57 -16.71
N HIS A 189 -6.63 9.58 -15.39
CA HIS A 189 -5.32 9.48 -14.75
C HIS A 189 -4.63 8.12 -14.95
N PHE A 190 -5.38 7.06 -15.27
CA PHE A 190 -4.93 5.68 -15.50
C PHE A 190 -4.62 4.91 -14.20
N GLN A 191 -5.67 4.38 -13.58
CA GLN A 191 -5.56 3.51 -12.40
C GLN A 191 -6.60 2.37 -12.46
N PHE A 192 -6.32 1.28 -11.74
CA PHE A 192 -7.23 0.14 -11.59
C PHE A 192 -7.95 0.17 -10.23
N ASN A 193 -8.65 1.25 -9.85
CA ASN A 193 -9.40 1.25 -8.59
C ASN A 193 -10.72 0.47 -8.71
N CYS A 194 -11.31 0.40 -9.90
CA CYS A 194 -12.55 -0.33 -10.21
C CYS A 194 -12.54 -1.79 -9.76
N ILE A 195 -11.38 -2.47 -9.79
CA ILE A 195 -11.25 -3.88 -9.38
C ILE A 195 -11.41 -4.02 -7.86
N SER A 196 -10.58 -3.31 -7.09
CA SER A 196 -10.62 -3.32 -5.62
C SER A 196 -11.96 -2.79 -5.08
N LEU A 197 -12.47 -1.70 -5.64
CA LEU A 197 -13.78 -1.16 -5.26
C LEU A 197 -14.91 -2.09 -5.69
N GLY A 198 -14.82 -2.74 -6.85
CA GLY A 198 -15.80 -3.72 -7.32
C GLY A 198 -15.90 -4.93 -6.41
N PHE A 199 -14.76 -5.52 -6.01
CA PHE A 199 -14.74 -6.57 -4.99
C PHE A 199 -15.33 -6.10 -3.65
N THR A 200 -15.07 -4.85 -3.26
CA THR A 200 -15.64 -4.26 -2.04
C THR A 200 -17.17 -4.13 -2.14
N VAL A 201 -17.71 -3.60 -3.24
CA VAL A 201 -19.17 -3.50 -3.47
C VAL A 201 -19.80 -4.89 -3.50
N GLY A 202 -19.16 -5.85 -4.15
CA GLY A 202 -19.62 -7.24 -4.18
C GLY A 202 -19.66 -7.86 -2.78
N ALA A 203 -18.64 -7.57 -1.94
CA ALA A 203 -18.61 -8.01 -0.55
C ALA A 203 -19.71 -7.36 0.29
N ILE A 204 -19.98 -6.06 0.09
CA ILE A 204 -21.09 -5.35 0.76
C ILE A 204 -22.42 -5.97 0.36
N ALA A 205 -22.67 -6.19 -0.94
CA ALA A 205 -23.87 -6.84 -1.44
C ALA A 205 -24.03 -8.25 -0.87
N ALA A 206 -22.94 -9.02 -0.75
CA ALA A 206 -22.95 -10.33 -0.12
C ALA A 206 -23.33 -10.25 1.37
N ILE A 207 -22.82 -9.29 2.14
CA ILE A 207 -23.24 -9.03 3.53
C ILE A 207 -24.74 -8.71 3.60
N LEU A 208 -25.22 -7.80 2.75
CA LEU A 208 -26.64 -7.41 2.74
C LEU A 208 -27.58 -8.57 2.36
N SER A 209 -27.07 -9.54 1.59
CA SER A 209 -27.77 -10.79 1.26
C SER A 209 -27.64 -11.89 2.31
N GLY A 210 -26.86 -11.68 3.38
CA GLY A 210 -26.59 -12.65 4.45
C GLY A 210 -25.55 -13.72 4.11
N LYS A 211 -24.81 -13.60 3.00
CA LYS A 211 -23.78 -14.54 2.54
C LYS A 211 -22.40 -14.17 3.08
N ASP A 212 -22.19 -14.34 4.38
CA ASP A 212 -21.01 -13.85 5.10
C ASP A 212 -19.69 -14.44 4.57
N PHE A 213 -19.65 -15.73 4.23
CA PHE A 213 -18.42 -16.36 3.70
C PHE A 213 -18.01 -15.79 2.33
N VAL A 214 -18.97 -15.60 1.43
CA VAL A 214 -18.72 -14.99 0.11
C VAL A 214 -18.22 -13.56 0.30
N ALA A 215 -18.82 -12.81 1.22
CA ALA A 215 -18.37 -11.47 1.54
C ALA A 215 -16.93 -11.44 2.07
N SER A 216 -16.56 -12.37 2.96
CA SER A 216 -15.19 -12.49 3.46
C SER A 216 -14.19 -12.78 2.35
N VAL A 217 -14.51 -13.70 1.42
CA VAL A 217 -13.64 -13.99 0.27
C VAL A 217 -13.48 -12.75 -0.61
N LEU A 218 -14.59 -12.13 -1.04
CA LEU A 218 -14.55 -10.95 -1.91
C LEU A 218 -13.80 -9.78 -1.25
N TYR A 219 -14.01 -9.54 0.05
CA TYR A 219 -13.30 -8.49 0.76
C TYR A 219 -11.80 -8.80 0.93
N CYS A 220 -11.42 -10.07 1.14
CA CYS A 220 -10.02 -10.48 1.12
C CYS A 220 -9.39 -10.24 -0.26
N LEU A 221 -10.09 -10.52 -1.35
CA LEU A 221 -9.62 -10.21 -2.70
C LEU A 221 -9.44 -8.69 -2.90
N ALA A 222 -10.37 -7.87 -2.41
CA ALA A 222 -10.23 -6.41 -2.46
C ALA A 222 -8.94 -5.93 -1.75
N LEU A 223 -8.67 -6.45 -0.54
CA LEU A 223 -7.45 -6.15 0.23
C LEU A 223 -6.17 -6.62 -0.46
N ASN A 224 -6.21 -7.77 -1.14
CA ASN A 224 -5.08 -8.32 -1.86
C ASN A 224 -4.86 -7.68 -3.24
N HIS A 225 -5.85 -6.94 -3.75
CA HIS A 225 -5.72 -6.11 -4.93
C HIS A 225 -5.07 -4.77 -4.58
N LYS A 226 -5.69 -4.00 -3.68
CA LYS A 226 -5.13 -2.75 -3.14
C LYS A 226 -5.27 -2.74 -1.64
N GLN A 227 -4.15 -2.60 -0.94
CA GLN A 227 -4.09 -2.54 0.52
C GLN A 227 -4.91 -1.39 1.11
N MET A 228 -5.17 -0.34 0.32
CA MET A 228 -5.99 0.80 0.71
C MET A 228 -7.44 0.41 1.07
N SER A 229 -7.96 -0.73 0.59
CA SER A 229 -9.26 -1.27 1.03
C SER A 229 -9.33 -1.56 2.54
N ALA A 230 -8.19 -1.58 3.25
CA ALA A 230 -8.13 -1.72 4.70
C ALA A 230 -8.89 -0.62 5.46
N TYR A 231 -9.18 0.51 4.81
CA TYR A 231 -10.00 1.59 5.36
C TYR A 231 -11.41 1.11 5.73
N PHE A 232 -11.90 0.05 5.08
CA PHE A 232 -13.18 -0.59 5.37
C PHE A 232 -13.10 -1.70 6.42
N ALA A 233 -11.89 -2.18 6.77
CA ALA A 233 -11.69 -3.39 7.55
C ALA A 233 -12.32 -3.29 8.94
N PRO A 234 -12.23 -2.16 9.67
CA PRO A 234 -12.91 -2.01 10.95
C PRO A 234 -14.43 -2.17 10.87
N ALA A 235 -15.07 -1.70 9.79
CA ALA A 235 -16.50 -1.83 9.59
C ALA A 235 -16.91 -3.28 9.28
N PHE A 236 -16.19 -3.95 8.36
CA PHE A 236 -16.40 -5.39 8.08
C PHE A 236 -16.18 -6.24 9.33
N PHE A 237 -15.09 -5.99 10.05
CA PHE A 237 -14.76 -6.69 11.28
C PHE A 237 -15.83 -6.51 12.36
N SER A 238 -16.18 -5.26 12.69
CA SER A 238 -17.14 -4.96 13.76
C SER A 238 -18.53 -5.52 13.48
N TYR A 239 -19.00 -5.44 12.22
CA TYR A 239 -20.27 -6.02 11.80
C TYR A 239 -20.28 -7.55 11.88
N LEU A 240 -19.29 -8.22 11.29
CA LEU A 240 -19.22 -9.69 11.26
C LEU A 240 -19.01 -10.26 12.67
N LEU A 241 -18.13 -9.64 13.47
CA LEU A 241 -17.92 -10.02 14.86
C LEU A 241 -19.20 -9.83 15.67
N GLY A 242 -19.86 -8.67 15.57
CA GLY A 242 -21.14 -8.41 16.22
C GLY A 242 -22.18 -9.48 15.87
N LYS A 243 -22.30 -9.83 14.57
CA LYS A 243 -23.21 -10.88 14.10
C LYS A 243 -22.88 -12.26 14.70
N CYS A 244 -21.60 -12.63 14.76
CA CYS A 244 -21.15 -13.90 15.35
C CYS A 244 -21.41 -13.97 16.85
N LEU A 245 -21.19 -12.88 17.59
CA LEU A 245 -21.40 -12.82 19.05
C LEU A 245 -22.86 -13.05 19.47
N ARG A 246 -23.83 -12.86 18.57
CA ARG A 246 -25.26 -13.15 18.82
C ARG A 246 -25.69 -14.57 18.47
N ARG A 247 -24.81 -15.38 17.87
CA ARG A 247 -25.13 -16.78 17.54
C ARG A 247 -24.93 -17.66 18.77
N LYS A 248 -25.54 -18.86 18.75
CA LYS A 248 -25.46 -19.84 19.86
C LYS A 248 -24.02 -20.25 20.21
N HIS A 249 -23.15 -20.37 19.20
CA HIS A 249 -21.74 -20.76 19.39
C HIS A 249 -20.80 -19.70 18.77
N PRO A 250 -20.52 -18.59 19.47
CA PRO A 250 -19.83 -17.44 18.89
C PRO A 250 -18.39 -17.76 18.48
N ILE A 251 -17.65 -18.54 19.28
CA ILE A 251 -16.25 -18.90 18.99
C ILE A 251 -16.15 -19.73 17.71
N LEU A 252 -17.07 -20.67 17.51
CA LEU A 252 -17.07 -21.53 16.32
C LEU A 252 -17.36 -20.74 15.05
N GLU A 253 -18.30 -19.79 15.10
CA GLU A 253 -18.62 -18.94 13.95
C GLU A 253 -17.47 -18.00 13.58
N VAL A 254 -16.80 -17.42 14.58
CA VAL A 254 -15.58 -16.63 14.36
C VAL A 254 -14.47 -17.49 13.76
N LEU A 255 -14.28 -18.72 14.24
CA LEU A 255 -13.28 -19.64 13.71
C LEU A 255 -13.56 -20.00 12.25
N LYS A 256 -14.83 -20.27 11.88
CA LYS A 256 -15.22 -20.55 10.48
C LYS A 256 -14.88 -19.37 9.56
N LEU A 257 -15.22 -18.14 9.95
CA LEU A 257 -14.85 -16.94 9.18
C LEU A 257 -13.33 -16.78 9.09
N GLY A 258 -12.62 -17.00 10.20
CA GLY A 258 -11.17 -16.96 10.25
C GLY A 258 -10.51 -17.95 9.28
N LEU A 259 -11.02 -19.18 9.19
CA LEU A 259 -10.53 -20.19 8.24
C LEU A 259 -10.74 -19.78 6.79
N VAL A 260 -11.88 -19.17 6.45
CA VAL A 260 -12.14 -18.67 5.08
C VAL A 260 -11.19 -17.54 4.71
N VAL A 261 -10.95 -16.60 5.64
CA VAL A 261 -9.99 -15.50 5.45
C VAL A 261 -8.58 -16.06 5.25
N LEU A 262 -8.10 -16.90 6.18
CA LEU A 262 -6.76 -17.50 6.10
C LEU A 262 -6.58 -18.35 4.84
N GLY A 263 -7.58 -19.14 4.46
CA GLY A 263 -7.57 -19.93 3.23
C GLY A 263 -7.46 -19.05 1.98
N THR A 264 -8.23 -17.96 1.91
CA THR A 264 -8.18 -17.03 0.78
C THR A 264 -6.81 -16.35 0.68
N PHE A 265 -6.24 -15.89 1.80
CA PHE A 265 -4.88 -15.33 1.83
C PHE A 265 -3.84 -16.38 1.45
N ALA A 266 -3.93 -17.61 1.95
CA ALA A 266 -2.99 -18.68 1.62
C ALA A 266 -2.99 -18.99 0.11
N VAL A 267 -4.17 -19.02 -0.54
CA VAL A 267 -4.29 -19.23 -1.99
C VAL A 267 -3.65 -18.10 -2.78
N VAL A 268 -3.96 -16.84 -2.45
CA VAL A 268 -3.42 -15.67 -3.18
C VAL A 268 -1.90 -15.56 -3.01
N TRP A 269 -1.40 -15.86 -1.81
CA TRP A 269 0.02 -15.75 -1.47
C TRP A 269 0.82 -17.02 -1.74
N TRP A 270 0.19 -18.09 -2.23
CA TRP A 270 0.78 -19.42 -2.38
C TRP A 270 2.20 -19.44 -2.99
N PRO A 271 2.49 -18.74 -4.11
CA PRO A 271 3.82 -18.77 -4.73
C PRO A 271 4.92 -18.14 -3.86
N TYR A 272 4.53 -17.33 -2.87
CA TYR A 272 5.45 -16.63 -1.96
C TYR A 272 5.61 -17.34 -0.61
N LEU A 273 4.84 -18.41 -0.35
CA LEU A 273 4.90 -19.17 0.91
C LEU A 273 6.01 -20.25 0.90
N TYR A 274 6.39 -20.75 -0.28
CA TYR A 274 7.40 -21.80 -0.42
C TYR A 274 8.81 -21.25 -0.57
N SER A 275 9.73 -21.73 0.27
CA SER A 275 11.11 -21.23 0.32
C SER A 275 12.19 -22.31 0.38
N THR A 276 11.85 -23.57 0.08
CA THR A 276 12.78 -24.71 0.09
C THR A 276 13.81 -24.68 -1.05
N HIS A 277 13.49 -24.03 -2.19
CA HIS A 277 14.42 -23.89 -3.32
C HIS A 277 15.55 -22.87 -3.11
N SER A 278 15.53 -22.10 -2.01
CA SER A 278 16.55 -21.08 -1.73
C SER A 278 17.94 -21.67 -1.38
N ILE A 279 18.04 -22.95 -1.02
CA ILE A 279 19.33 -23.59 -0.68
C ILE A 279 20.13 -23.85 -1.95
N LEU A 280 19.50 -24.47 -2.95
CA LEU A 280 20.13 -24.85 -4.21
C LEU A 280 20.57 -23.63 -5.00
N GLU A 281 19.70 -22.62 -5.08
CA GLU A 281 20.04 -21.33 -5.70
C GLU A 281 21.25 -20.67 -5.01
N LEU A 282 21.30 -20.71 -3.66
CA LEU A 282 22.42 -20.10 -2.94
C LEU A 282 23.73 -20.87 -3.11
N ILE A 283 23.68 -22.20 -3.14
CA ILE A 283 24.87 -23.04 -3.38
C ILE A 283 25.39 -22.81 -4.80
N ASP A 284 24.51 -22.79 -5.80
CA ASP A 284 24.87 -22.51 -7.19
C ASP A 284 25.47 -21.10 -7.35
N ASP A 285 24.89 -20.09 -6.69
CA ASP A 285 25.44 -18.74 -6.63
C ASP A 285 26.84 -18.70 -5.96
N MET A 286 27.04 -19.45 -4.87
CA MET A 286 28.32 -19.53 -4.15
C MET A 286 29.39 -20.28 -4.95
N LEU A 287 29.01 -21.30 -5.73
CA LEU A 287 29.89 -22.03 -6.64
C LEU A 287 30.32 -21.12 -7.81
N LYS A 288 29.36 -20.46 -8.47
CA LYS A 288 29.62 -19.54 -9.59
C LYS A 288 30.48 -18.34 -9.19
N SER A 289 30.32 -17.84 -7.96
CA SER A 289 31.12 -16.72 -7.44
C SER A 289 32.48 -17.15 -6.86
N GLY A 290 32.81 -18.45 -6.87
CA GLY A 290 34.07 -18.98 -6.36
C GLY A 290 34.24 -18.87 -4.84
N ILE A 291 33.13 -18.71 -4.10
CA ILE A 291 33.13 -18.64 -2.63
C ILE A 291 33.37 -20.04 -2.04
N ILE A 292 32.80 -21.06 -2.68
CA ILE A 292 32.93 -22.47 -2.28
C ILE A 292 33.39 -23.34 -3.45
N ARG A 293 33.92 -24.53 -3.13
CA ARG A 293 34.22 -25.59 -4.10
C ARG A 293 33.77 -26.95 -3.57
N PRO A 294 33.52 -27.96 -4.44
CA PRO A 294 33.25 -29.33 -3.99
C PRO A 294 34.42 -29.87 -3.15
N SER A 295 34.11 -30.62 -2.10
CA SER A 295 35.11 -31.16 -1.17
C SER A 295 35.01 -32.69 -1.03
N VAL A 296 36.16 -33.32 -0.80
CA VAL A 296 36.32 -34.73 -0.41
C VAL A 296 36.91 -34.87 1.00
N SER A 297 36.89 -33.78 1.77
CA SER A 297 37.47 -33.73 3.12
C SER A 297 36.77 -34.69 4.09
N LEU A 298 37.54 -35.17 5.08
CA LEU A 298 37.02 -35.97 6.20
C LEU A 298 36.29 -35.11 7.24
N TYR A 299 36.45 -33.77 7.20
CA TYR A 299 35.68 -32.85 8.02
C TYR A 299 34.28 -32.66 7.42
N SER A 300 33.26 -32.54 8.28
CA SER A 300 31.89 -32.33 7.82
C SER A 300 31.06 -31.61 8.88
N SER A 301 30.71 -30.36 8.59
CA SER A 301 29.83 -29.54 9.44
C SER A 301 28.42 -29.47 8.85
N PRO A 302 27.34 -29.65 9.63
CA PRO A 302 25.99 -29.58 9.10
C PRO A 302 25.59 -28.12 8.79
N ILE A 303 24.73 -27.95 7.79
CA ILE A 303 24.11 -26.65 7.50
C ILE A 303 22.85 -26.44 8.32
N ILE A 304 22.63 -25.20 8.76
CA ILE A 304 21.44 -24.73 9.44
C ILE A 304 20.93 -23.50 8.69
N LEU A 305 19.67 -23.55 8.30
CA LEU A 305 19.01 -22.39 7.74
C LEU A 305 18.32 -21.60 8.84
N VAL A 306 18.78 -20.38 9.04
CA VAL A 306 18.16 -19.46 9.99
C VAL A 306 17.34 -18.45 9.21
N LYS A 307 16.03 -18.43 9.45
CA LYS A 307 15.17 -17.39 8.89
C LYS A 307 15.53 -16.06 9.57
N LYS A 308 16.05 -15.11 8.80
CA LYS A 308 16.28 -13.75 9.31
C LYS A 308 14.94 -13.10 9.65
N LYS A 309 14.99 -12.05 10.49
CA LYS A 309 13.84 -11.17 10.74
C LYS A 309 13.31 -10.54 9.44
N ASP A 310 14.12 -10.46 8.38
CA ASP A 310 13.75 -9.95 7.05
C ASP A 310 13.10 -10.99 6.11
N GLY A 311 12.91 -12.24 6.58
CA GLY A 311 12.30 -13.34 5.83
C GLY A 311 13.23 -14.06 4.86
N GLN A 312 14.47 -13.58 4.66
CA GLN A 312 15.48 -14.30 3.88
C GLN A 312 16.06 -15.45 4.70
N TRP A 313 16.41 -16.54 4.03
CA TRP A 313 17.19 -17.60 4.67
C TRP A 313 18.64 -17.15 4.76
N ARG A 314 19.18 -17.19 5.99
CA ARG A 314 20.61 -17.14 6.22
C ARG A 314 21.12 -18.58 6.19
N PHE A 315 22.00 -18.84 5.25
CA PHE A 315 22.80 -20.04 5.22
C PHE A 315 23.87 -19.95 6.29
N CYS A 316 23.74 -20.77 7.33
CA CYS A 316 24.70 -20.89 8.41
C CYS A 316 25.27 -22.29 8.41
N VAL A 317 26.59 -22.41 8.54
CA VAL A 317 27.23 -23.70 8.82
C VAL A 317 27.44 -23.78 10.33
N ASP A 318 27.10 -24.91 10.91
CA ASP A 318 27.29 -25.14 12.35
C ASP A 318 28.73 -25.54 12.65
N TYR A 319 29.59 -24.54 12.79
CA TYR A 319 31.00 -24.73 13.16
C TYR A 319 31.23 -24.90 14.66
N ARG A 320 30.22 -25.14 15.51
CA ARG A 320 30.43 -25.23 16.98
C ARG A 320 31.50 -26.26 17.37
N ALA A 321 31.51 -27.43 16.73
CA ALA A 321 32.50 -28.47 16.97
C ALA A 321 33.91 -28.02 16.51
N LEU A 322 34.01 -27.41 15.32
CA LEU A 322 35.25 -26.87 14.78
C LEU A 322 35.79 -25.72 15.66
N ASN A 323 34.93 -24.83 16.11
CA ASN A 323 35.28 -23.69 16.96
C ASN A 323 35.83 -24.10 18.33
N LYS A 324 35.40 -25.25 18.87
CA LYS A 324 35.89 -25.78 20.16
C LYS A 324 37.34 -26.25 20.09
N ILE A 325 37.78 -26.73 18.93
CA ILE A 325 39.15 -27.19 18.69
C ILE A 325 40.05 -26.09 18.12
N THR A 326 39.46 -24.98 17.64
CA THR A 326 40.20 -23.80 17.17
C THR A 326 40.69 -22.98 18.35
N ILE A 327 41.99 -22.64 18.34
CA ILE A 327 42.61 -21.80 19.37
C ILE A 327 42.11 -20.35 19.20
N PRO A 328 41.47 -19.74 20.21
CA PRO A 328 40.89 -18.41 20.11
C PRO A 328 41.96 -17.31 20.12
N ASP A 329 41.87 -16.38 19.18
CA ASP A 329 42.72 -15.19 19.10
C ASP A 329 42.13 -14.04 19.93
N LYS A 330 42.86 -13.61 20.98
CA LYS A 330 42.42 -12.64 21.99
C LYS A 330 42.83 -11.21 21.64
N PHE A 331 42.34 -10.72 20.51
CA PHE A 331 42.50 -9.31 20.15
C PHE A 331 41.57 -8.40 21.00
N PRO A 332 42.06 -7.29 21.59
CA PRO A 332 41.24 -6.41 22.43
C PRO A 332 40.18 -5.65 21.63
N ILE A 333 38.95 -5.59 22.13
CA ILE A 333 37.82 -4.88 21.50
C ILE A 333 37.30 -3.82 22.50
N PRO A 334 37.06 -2.56 22.08
CA PRO A 334 36.55 -1.50 22.94
C PRO A 334 35.09 -1.75 23.40
N ILE A 335 34.69 -1.15 24.52
CA ILE A 335 33.40 -1.38 25.17
C ILE A 335 32.31 -0.53 24.49
N ILE A 336 31.14 -1.12 24.25
CA ILE A 336 30.04 -0.49 23.50
C ILE A 336 29.54 0.80 24.15
N ASP A 337 29.48 0.85 25.49
CA ASP A 337 28.98 2.02 26.21
C ASP A 337 29.93 3.23 26.07
N GLU A 338 31.24 3.00 25.99
CA GLU A 338 32.23 4.05 25.69
C GLU A 338 32.02 4.63 24.28
N LEU A 339 31.70 3.78 23.30
CA LEU A 339 31.39 4.20 21.92
C LEU A 339 30.05 4.94 21.79
N LEU A 340 29.10 4.72 22.71
CA LEU A 340 27.77 5.34 22.71
C LEU A 340 27.75 6.71 23.40
N ASP A 341 28.51 6.86 24.49
CA ASP A 341 28.66 8.13 25.19
C ASP A 341 29.30 9.20 24.29
N GLU A 342 30.20 8.78 23.39
CA GLU A 342 30.81 9.63 22.37
C GLU A 342 29.81 10.20 21.34
N LEU A 343 28.64 9.58 21.16
CA LEU A 343 27.63 9.99 20.17
C LEU A 343 26.64 11.05 20.69
N GLY A 344 26.74 11.43 21.97
CA GLY A 344 25.90 12.44 22.60
C GLY A 344 26.00 13.80 21.92
N GLY A 345 24.94 14.21 21.21
CA GLY A 345 24.83 15.54 20.58
C GLY A 345 24.78 15.55 19.05
N ALA A 346 24.87 14.40 18.38
CA ALA A 346 24.87 14.34 16.92
C ALA A 346 23.45 14.32 16.31
N VAL A 347 23.19 15.18 15.32
CA VAL A 347 21.82 15.43 14.79
C VAL A 347 21.48 14.64 13.51
N ILE A 348 22.46 14.26 12.66
CA ILE A 348 22.22 13.57 11.38
C ILE A 348 23.00 12.26 11.28
N PHE A 349 22.32 11.18 10.86
CA PHE A 349 22.74 9.78 10.94
C PHE A 349 22.81 9.13 9.52
N SER A 350 23.94 8.57 9.03
CA SER A 350 24.10 8.11 7.60
C SER A 350 24.83 6.76 7.36
N LYS A 351 24.16 5.77 6.70
CA LYS A 351 24.59 4.34 6.68
C LYS A 351 25.14 3.84 5.36
N LEU A 352 26.21 3.06 5.39
CA LEU A 352 26.58 2.15 4.28
C LEU A 352 26.76 0.68 4.69
N ASP A 353 26.47 -0.27 3.77
CA ASP A 353 26.58 -1.77 3.93
C ASP A 353 27.64 -2.51 3.02
N LEU A 354 28.68 -3.20 3.56
CA LEU A 354 29.82 -3.85 2.91
C LEU A 354 29.41 -5.30 2.93
N ARG A 355 28.49 -5.54 2.02
CA ARG A 355 27.81 -6.79 1.82
C ARG A 355 28.83 -7.93 1.79
N SER A 356 28.65 -8.87 2.71
CA SER A 356 29.40 -10.14 2.77
C SER A 356 30.92 -10.01 2.92
N SER A 357 31.44 -9.05 3.69
CA SER A 357 32.90 -8.81 3.73
C SER A 357 33.81 -9.98 4.14
N TYR A 358 33.34 -10.98 4.90
CA TYR A 358 34.20 -12.13 5.27
C TYR A 358 34.52 -12.94 4.00
N HIS A 359 33.59 -13.00 3.05
CA HIS A 359 33.81 -13.66 1.77
C HIS A 359 34.80 -12.91 0.86
N LYS A 360 35.29 -11.73 1.28
CA LYS A 360 36.38 -11.02 0.58
C LYS A 360 37.76 -11.45 1.09
N ILE A 361 37.84 -12.12 2.23
CA ILE A 361 39.09 -12.62 2.83
C ILE A 361 39.28 -14.06 2.38
N ARG A 362 40.42 -14.38 1.78
CA ARG A 362 40.73 -15.76 1.40
C ARG A 362 41.08 -16.58 2.65
N MET A 363 40.59 -17.82 2.69
CA MET A 363 41.06 -18.79 3.66
C MET A 363 42.51 -19.18 3.33
N ARG A 364 43.31 -19.48 4.35
CA ARG A 364 44.62 -20.10 4.15
C ARG A 364 44.41 -21.48 3.53
N GLU A 365 45.15 -21.81 2.47
CA GLU A 365 44.93 -23.04 1.68
C GLU A 365 45.00 -24.31 2.55
N GLU A 366 45.91 -24.34 3.53
CA GLU A 366 46.07 -25.42 4.51
C GLU A 366 44.83 -25.63 5.40
N ASP A 367 43.97 -24.62 5.57
CA ASP A 367 42.82 -24.65 6.49
C ASP A 367 41.47 -24.73 5.77
N VAL A 368 41.43 -24.62 4.44
CA VAL A 368 40.21 -24.67 3.61
C VAL A 368 39.41 -25.95 3.89
N HIS A 369 40.07 -27.11 3.89
CA HIS A 369 39.44 -28.42 4.07
C HIS A 369 38.71 -28.58 5.43
N LYS A 370 39.06 -27.76 6.44
CA LYS A 370 38.42 -27.76 7.76
C LYS A 370 37.05 -27.07 7.75
N THR A 371 36.79 -26.22 6.75
CA THR A 371 35.51 -25.51 6.56
C THR A 371 34.46 -26.33 5.82
N THR A 372 34.71 -27.62 5.59
CA THR A 372 33.81 -28.47 4.83
C THR A 372 32.45 -28.61 5.50
N PHE A 373 31.39 -28.44 4.72
CA PHE A 373 30.01 -28.59 5.13
C PHE A 373 29.26 -29.56 4.22
N ARG A 374 28.23 -30.21 4.80
CA ARG A 374 27.40 -31.18 4.08
C ARG A 374 26.01 -30.63 3.76
N THR A 375 25.53 -30.99 2.58
CA THR A 375 24.18 -30.71 2.09
C THR A 375 23.53 -32.01 1.62
N HIS A 376 22.30 -31.94 1.12
CA HIS A 376 21.61 -33.12 0.57
C HIS A 376 22.18 -33.59 -0.78
N GLU A 377 22.95 -32.74 -1.48
CA GLU A 377 23.56 -33.07 -2.79
C GLU A 377 25.04 -33.42 -2.71
N GLY A 378 25.72 -33.06 -1.61
CA GLY A 378 27.16 -33.30 -1.49
C GLY A 378 27.86 -32.47 -0.44
N HIS A 379 29.19 -32.59 -0.42
CA HIS A 379 30.11 -31.87 0.47
C HIS A 379 30.79 -30.72 -0.27
N TYR A 380 30.88 -29.57 0.39
CA TYR A 380 31.46 -28.35 -0.15
C TYR A 380 32.34 -27.68 0.90
N GLU A 381 33.38 -26.98 0.49
CA GLU A 381 34.31 -26.25 1.36
C GLU A 381 34.46 -24.79 0.94
N PHE A 382 34.76 -23.91 1.90
CA PHE A 382 34.88 -22.48 1.69
C PHE A 382 36.32 -22.07 1.33
N VAL A 383 36.49 -21.43 0.18
CA VAL A 383 37.79 -20.86 -0.26
C VAL A 383 38.00 -19.47 0.35
N VAL A 384 36.92 -18.83 0.78
CA VAL A 384 36.90 -17.52 1.44
C VAL A 384 36.32 -17.64 2.85
N MET A 385 36.67 -16.75 3.75
CA MET A 385 36.36 -16.90 5.17
C MET A 385 34.84 -17.01 5.41
N PRO A 386 34.34 -18.16 5.92
CA PRO A 386 32.93 -18.30 6.20
C PRO A 386 32.56 -17.59 7.51
N PHE A 387 31.28 -17.22 7.61
CA PHE A 387 30.73 -16.68 8.85
C PHE A 387 30.83 -17.71 9.99
N VAL A 388 30.88 -17.23 11.24
CA VAL A 388 30.75 -18.03 12.48
C VAL A 388 32.02 -18.79 12.90
N LEU A 389 33.16 -18.66 12.22
CA LEU A 389 34.43 -19.16 12.75
C LEU A 389 34.91 -18.33 13.96
N THR A 390 35.49 -18.99 14.98
CA THR A 390 35.96 -18.35 16.22
C THR A 390 36.83 -17.12 15.99
N ASN A 391 37.78 -17.21 15.05
CA ASN A 391 38.75 -16.14 14.79
C ASN A 391 38.36 -15.24 13.60
N ALA A 392 37.21 -15.46 12.94
CA ALA A 392 36.79 -14.62 11.82
C ALA A 392 36.64 -13.13 12.18
N PRO A 393 36.16 -12.77 13.39
CA PRO A 393 36.25 -11.39 13.85
C PRO A 393 37.72 -10.97 14.02
N SER A 394 38.56 -11.79 14.67
CA SER A 394 39.97 -11.50 15.00
C SER A 394 40.88 -11.25 13.82
N THR A 395 40.57 -11.79 12.66
CA THR A 395 41.32 -11.57 11.41
C THR A 395 41.02 -10.21 10.73
N PHE A 396 40.09 -9.41 11.26
CA PHE A 396 39.71 -8.12 10.70
C PHE A 396 40.08 -7.02 11.72
N ASP A 397 40.97 -6.09 11.39
CA ASP A 397 41.35 -4.96 12.25
C ASP A 397 40.55 -3.69 11.92
N ILE A 398 40.36 -2.81 12.92
CA ILE A 398 39.98 -1.42 12.65
C ILE A 398 41.26 -0.67 12.25
N SER A 399 41.53 -0.55 10.95
CA SER A 399 42.71 0.15 10.44
C SER A 399 42.32 1.56 10.01
N MET A 400 43.00 2.57 10.56
CA MET A 400 42.86 3.97 10.15
C MET A 400 44.14 4.41 9.43
N ASP A 401 44.00 4.98 8.24
CA ASP A 401 45.13 5.46 7.42
C ASP A 401 44.83 6.84 6.83
N PHE A 402 45.87 7.61 6.48
CA PHE A 402 45.75 8.96 5.94
C PHE A 402 46.40 9.05 4.56
N ILE A 403 45.60 9.40 3.55
CA ILE A 403 46.10 9.73 2.21
C ILE A 403 46.32 11.25 2.16
N GLU A 404 47.58 11.67 2.26
CA GLU A 404 47.98 13.08 2.29
C GLU A 404 48.59 13.56 0.96
N GLY A 405 48.77 14.88 0.80
CA GLY A 405 49.42 15.47 -0.38
C GLY A 405 48.53 15.59 -1.62
N LEU A 406 47.21 15.44 -1.48
CA LEU A 406 46.26 15.55 -2.59
C LEU A 406 46.06 17.02 -3.03
N PRO A 407 45.81 17.28 -4.33
CA PRO A 407 45.42 18.61 -4.80
C PRO A 407 44.19 19.12 -4.05
N LYS A 408 44.20 20.39 -3.63
CA LYS A 408 43.09 20.98 -2.88
C LYS A 408 41.82 21.00 -3.73
N ALA A 409 40.82 20.22 -3.34
CA ALA A 409 39.48 20.27 -3.87
C ALA A 409 38.54 20.75 -2.76
N GLN A 410 37.86 21.89 -2.96
CA GLN A 410 36.96 22.50 -1.97
C GLN A 410 37.60 22.70 -0.57
N GLY A 411 38.90 23.01 -0.54
CA GLY A 411 39.64 23.24 0.71
C GLY A 411 40.03 21.98 1.49
N LYS A 412 39.76 20.77 0.98
CA LYS A 412 40.19 19.48 1.55
C LYS A 412 41.37 18.92 0.75
N ASN A 413 42.34 18.33 1.43
CA ASN A 413 43.59 17.82 0.84
C ASN A 413 44.11 16.53 1.48
N VAL A 414 43.34 15.93 2.40
CA VAL A 414 43.66 14.68 3.08
C VAL A 414 42.42 13.79 3.08
N ILE A 415 42.59 12.48 2.92
CA ILE A 415 41.51 11.50 3.09
C ILE A 415 41.87 10.59 4.25
N LEU A 416 41.06 10.59 5.30
CA LEU A 416 41.09 9.62 6.38
C LEU A 416 40.33 8.36 5.95
N VAL A 417 41.04 7.24 5.88
CA VAL A 417 40.51 5.92 5.57
C VAL A 417 40.28 5.19 6.89
N VAL A 418 39.08 4.72 7.14
CA VAL A 418 38.74 3.93 8.33
C VAL A 418 38.14 2.61 7.89
N LEU A 419 38.86 1.53 8.13
CA LEU A 419 38.38 0.16 7.95
C LEU A 419 37.80 -0.29 9.29
N ASP A 420 36.54 -0.75 9.36
CA ASP A 420 35.89 -1.13 10.63
C ASP A 420 35.45 -2.60 10.65
N ARG A 421 35.94 -3.34 11.66
CA ARG A 421 35.73 -4.76 11.96
C ARG A 421 34.31 -5.12 12.41
N LEU A 422 33.64 -4.26 13.17
CA LEU A 422 32.31 -4.56 13.71
C LEU A 422 31.22 -4.45 12.65
N THR A 423 31.49 -3.61 11.66
CA THR A 423 30.54 -3.18 10.66
C THR A 423 30.91 -3.68 9.26
N LYS A 424 32.18 -4.05 9.05
CA LYS A 424 32.77 -4.63 7.85
C LYS A 424 33.06 -3.64 6.73
N TYR A 425 33.20 -2.34 7.02
CA TYR A 425 33.27 -1.20 6.09
C TYR A 425 34.65 -0.63 5.81
N ALA A 426 34.77 0.14 4.72
CA ALA A 426 35.81 1.14 4.51
C ALA A 426 35.15 2.52 4.38
N HIS A 427 35.47 3.46 5.28
CA HIS A 427 34.97 4.82 5.30
C HIS A 427 36.08 5.76 4.82
N PHE A 428 35.80 6.61 3.84
CA PHE A 428 36.74 7.60 3.31
C PHE A 428 36.24 9.00 3.65
N LEU A 429 36.97 9.71 4.49
CA LEU A 429 36.54 10.93 5.15
C LEU A 429 37.50 12.07 4.78
N ALA A 430 36.98 13.10 4.11
CA ALA A 430 37.81 14.21 3.62
C ALA A 430 38.18 15.19 4.74
N LEU A 431 39.48 15.44 4.92
CA LEU A 431 40.07 16.34 5.90
C LEU A 431 40.92 17.44 5.23
N SER A 432 41.17 18.49 5.99
CA SER A 432 41.99 19.65 5.61
C SER A 432 43.20 19.75 6.54
N HIS A 433 44.41 19.80 6.00
CA HIS A 433 45.64 19.91 6.77
C HIS A 433 45.91 21.38 7.17
N PRO A 434 46.35 21.67 8.41
CA PRO A 434 46.57 20.73 9.52
C PRO A 434 45.26 20.30 10.20
N PHE A 435 45.20 19.05 10.63
CA PHE A 435 44.08 18.49 11.40
C PHE A 435 44.54 18.09 12.80
N THR A 436 43.66 18.24 13.79
CA THR A 436 43.92 17.85 15.19
C THR A 436 43.25 16.52 15.52
N ALA A 437 43.78 15.79 16.52
CA ALA A 437 43.19 14.52 16.97
C ALA A 437 41.70 14.66 17.36
N LYS A 438 41.31 15.83 17.88
CA LYS A 438 39.92 16.17 18.20
C LYS A 438 39.03 16.29 16.96
N GLU A 439 39.56 16.81 15.86
CA GLU A 439 38.82 16.93 14.58
C GLU A 439 38.68 15.57 13.89
N VAL A 440 39.73 14.75 13.92
CA VAL A 440 39.71 13.36 13.41
C VAL A 440 38.69 12.53 14.17
N ALA A 441 38.70 12.56 15.51
CA ALA A 441 37.75 11.84 16.36
C ALA A 441 36.30 12.31 16.13
N LYS A 442 36.08 13.63 16.02
CA LYS A 442 34.76 14.20 15.72
C LYS A 442 34.21 13.73 14.37
N VAL A 443 35.06 13.62 13.35
CA VAL A 443 34.69 13.14 12.01
C VAL A 443 34.43 11.63 12.01
N PHE A 444 35.21 10.84 12.76
CA PHE A 444 35.00 9.40 12.93
C PHE A 444 33.65 9.07 13.59
N ILE A 445 33.34 9.72 14.71
CA ILE A 445 32.14 9.47 15.51
C ILE A 445 30.87 9.93 14.78
N THR A 446 30.93 11.07 14.08
CA THR A 446 29.77 11.64 13.35
C THR A 446 29.34 10.75 12.18
N GLU A 447 30.29 10.07 11.53
CA GLU A 447 30.07 9.41 10.24
C GLU A 447 29.93 7.88 10.32
N VAL A 448 30.35 7.21 11.42
CA VAL A 448 30.47 5.72 11.45
C VAL A 448 29.38 4.99 12.26
N VAL A 449 28.92 5.46 13.43
CA VAL A 449 28.21 4.60 14.41
C VAL A 449 26.67 4.52 14.24
N LYS A 450 26.12 5.30 13.33
CA LYS A 450 24.74 5.80 13.33
C LYS A 450 23.60 4.86 12.85
N LEU A 451 23.85 3.58 12.56
CA LEU A 451 23.31 2.98 11.31
C LEU A 451 22.43 1.72 11.40
N GLN A 452 22.06 1.20 12.55
CA GLN A 452 21.46 -0.15 12.60
C GLN A 452 19.93 -0.15 12.86
N LYS A 453 19.09 -0.55 11.86
CA LYS A 453 17.78 -1.27 11.95
C LYS A 453 17.02 -1.34 10.58
N ARG A 454 16.39 -2.47 10.21
CA ARG A 454 15.21 -2.60 9.28
C ARG A 454 14.64 -4.04 9.11
N LEU A 455 13.34 -4.13 8.76
CA LEU A 455 12.39 -5.27 8.79
C LEU A 455 12.12 -5.91 7.36
N PRO A 456 11.29 -6.98 7.21
CA PRO A 456 11.18 -7.82 5.99
C PRO A 456 10.61 -7.15 4.72
N LYS A 457 11.22 -7.48 3.58
CA LYS A 457 11.23 -6.72 2.31
C LYS A 457 9.93 -6.66 1.50
N VAL A 458 9.01 -7.61 1.68
CA VAL A 458 7.71 -7.64 0.95
C VAL A 458 6.65 -6.86 1.72
N LEU A 459 6.50 -7.11 3.03
CA LEU A 459 5.61 -6.33 3.90
C LEU A 459 6.06 -4.87 3.99
N SER A 460 7.38 -4.61 3.99
CA SER A 460 7.91 -3.24 3.99
C SER A 460 7.66 -2.49 2.68
N ARG A 461 7.30 -3.17 1.58
CA ARG A 461 6.92 -2.55 0.31
C ARG A 461 5.44 -2.20 0.28
N LEU A 462 4.59 -3.09 0.77
CA LEU A 462 3.15 -2.84 0.88
C LEU A 462 2.81 -1.68 1.85
N ALA A 463 3.65 -1.49 2.87
CA ALA A 463 3.58 -0.38 3.81
C ALA A 463 4.96 0.29 3.94
N PRO A 464 5.29 1.29 3.10
CA PRO A 464 6.56 2.00 3.17
C PRO A 464 6.59 2.93 4.39
N PHE A 465 7.10 2.43 5.52
CA PHE A 465 7.21 3.16 6.79
C PHE A 465 8.25 4.30 6.80
N GLU A 466 8.84 4.63 5.65
CA GLU A 466 10.03 5.47 5.52
C GLU A 466 9.79 6.83 4.86
N ARG A 467 8.56 7.14 4.41
CA ARG A 467 8.19 8.48 3.92
C ARG A 467 7.79 9.40 5.08
N GLY A 468 8.07 10.69 4.93
CA GLY A 468 7.72 11.73 5.91
C GLY A 468 6.21 12.03 5.96
N LEU A 469 5.76 12.68 7.03
CA LEU A 469 4.40 13.22 7.15
C LEU A 469 4.22 14.42 6.17
N PHE A 470 3.14 14.47 5.38
CA PHE A 470 2.83 15.56 4.41
C PHE A 470 3.80 15.78 3.25
N GLU A 471 4.15 14.73 2.51
CA GLU A 471 4.77 14.95 1.19
C GLU A 471 3.72 15.46 0.17
N ASP A 472 2.44 15.18 0.39
CA ASP A 472 1.31 15.58 -0.47
C ASP A 472 0.35 16.55 0.26
N TYR A 473 -0.13 17.60 -0.44
CA TYR A 473 -1.13 18.55 0.05
C TYR A 473 -2.54 17.94 0.05
N VAL A 474 -2.90 17.23 1.12
CA VAL A 474 -4.16 16.48 1.21
C VAL A 474 -5.08 17.07 2.28
N ALA A 475 -6.39 17.06 2.04
CA ALA A 475 -7.43 17.55 2.95
C ALA A 475 -7.63 16.63 4.19
N ASN A 476 -6.58 16.41 4.96
CA ASN A 476 -6.56 15.65 6.21
C ASN A 476 -6.26 16.56 7.41
N PHE A 477 -6.55 16.07 8.62
CA PHE A 477 -6.39 16.82 9.88
C PHE A 477 -4.98 17.38 10.04
N TRP A 478 -4.05 16.49 9.73
CA TRP A 478 -2.63 16.71 9.85
C TRP A 478 -2.21 17.93 8.96
N CYS A 479 -2.64 17.98 7.69
CA CYS A 479 -2.15 18.98 6.73
C CYS A 479 -2.87 20.31 6.91
N ALA A 480 -4.18 20.27 7.21
CA ALA A 480 -4.98 21.44 7.58
C ALA A 480 -4.41 22.13 8.82
N SER A 481 -4.17 21.38 9.90
CA SER A 481 -3.60 21.93 11.13
C SER A 481 -2.14 22.36 10.98
N SER A 482 -1.40 21.88 9.97
CA SER A 482 0.00 22.25 9.74
C SER A 482 0.22 23.74 9.44
N VAL A 483 -0.83 24.44 9.00
CA VAL A 483 -0.82 25.89 8.81
C VAL A 483 -0.58 26.61 10.14
N LEU A 484 -1.22 26.13 11.21
CA LEU A 484 -1.17 26.70 12.56
C LEU A 484 -0.10 26.03 13.44
N ILE A 485 -0.03 24.70 13.40
CA ILE A 485 0.82 23.87 14.26
C ILE A 485 1.90 23.22 13.41
N LYS A 486 3.16 23.60 13.61
CA LYS A 486 4.29 23.00 12.89
C LYS A 486 4.69 21.65 13.52
N TRP A 487 3.87 20.62 13.30
CA TRP A 487 4.04 19.26 13.84
C TRP A 487 5.47 18.70 13.73
N LYS A 488 6.12 18.87 12.56
CA LYS A 488 7.52 18.41 12.33
C LYS A 488 8.56 19.11 13.21
N ARG A 489 8.26 20.30 13.74
CA ARG A 489 9.13 21.02 14.69
C ARG A 489 8.90 20.57 16.13
N LEU A 490 7.70 20.08 16.44
CA LEU A 490 7.29 19.74 17.79
C LEU A 490 7.53 18.27 18.13
N PHE A 491 7.44 17.36 17.14
CA PHE A 491 7.48 15.93 17.37
C PHE A 491 8.38 15.19 16.37
N THR A 492 8.97 14.09 16.82
CA THR A 492 9.72 13.16 15.96
C THR A 492 8.78 12.38 15.04
N THR A 493 9.29 11.83 13.94
CA THR A 493 8.51 11.04 12.98
C THR A 493 7.87 9.80 13.63
N GLU A 494 8.58 9.13 14.54
CA GLU A 494 8.05 7.96 15.26
C GLU A 494 6.91 8.35 16.19
N SER A 495 7.03 9.47 16.91
CA SER A 495 5.94 10.02 17.72
C SER A 495 4.72 10.38 16.86
N LEU A 496 4.92 11.01 15.70
CA LEU A 496 3.83 11.38 14.79
C LEU A 496 3.11 10.15 14.19
N LYS A 497 3.84 9.08 13.89
CA LYS A 497 3.25 7.79 13.48
C LYS A 497 2.36 7.22 14.57
N LEU A 498 2.81 7.24 15.82
CA LEU A 498 2.03 6.73 16.96
C LEU A 498 0.80 7.60 17.23
N ILE A 499 0.94 8.92 17.19
CA ILE A 499 -0.16 9.87 17.41
C ILE A 499 -1.24 9.71 16.33
N SER A 500 -0.84 9.65 15.05
CA SER A 500 -1.78 9.46 13.93
C SER A 500 -2.47 8.09 13.96
N PHE A 501 -1.73 7.03 14.28
CA PHE A 501 -2.33 5.71 14.52
C PHE A 501 -3.37 5.76 15.64
N THR A 502 -3.02 6.35 16.78
CA THR A 502 -3.90 6.48 17.95
C THR A 502 -5.14 7.30 17.61
N ALA A 503 -4.98 8.44 16.93
CA ALA A 503 -6.09 9.28 16.49
C ALA A 503 -7.05 8.54 15.53
N THR A 504 -6.50 7.78 14.57
CA THR A 504 -7.30 6.97 13.63
C THR A 504 -8.11 5.89 14.37
N VAL A 505 -7.50 5.20 15.34
CA VAL A 505 -8.19 4.18 16.14
C VAL A 505 -9.29 4.79 17.00
N ILE A 506 -8.99 5.89 17.70
CA ILE A 506 -9.96 6.57 18.59
C ILE A 506 -11.17 7.06 17.80
N THR A 507 -10.96 7.61 16.60
CA THR A 507 -12.06 8.15 15.77
C THR A 507 -12.91 7.05 15.13
N CYS A 508 -12.30 5.90 14.82
CA CYS A 508 -13.02 4.74 14.29
C CYS A 508 -13.80 3.97 15.36
N LEU A 509 -13.33 3.97 16.61
CA LEU A 509 -13.82 3.12 17.70
C LEU A 509 -15.32 3.28 18.00
N PRO A 510 -15.92 4.50 18.09
CA PRO A 510 -17.35 4.65 18.38
C PRO A 510 -18.25 3.91 17.37
N SER A 511 -17.91 4.00 16.09
CA SER A 511 -18.64 3.34 15.02
C SER A 511 -18.52 1.80 15.11
N MET A 512 -17.33 1.29 15.42
CA MET A 512 -17.09 -0.14 15.62
C MET A 512 -17.87 -0.68 16.83
N VAL A 513 -17.82 0.03 17.96
CA VAL A 513 -18.53 -0.35 19.20
C VAL A 513 -20.03 -0.39 18.94
N GLN A 514 -20.58 0.59 18.22
CA GLN A 514 -21.98 0.60 17.85
C GLN A 514 -22.36 -0.65 17.03
N GLN A 515 -21.56 -1.04 16.03
CA GLN A 515 -21.84 -2.23 15.21
C GLN A 515 -21.66 -3.55 15.95
N ILE A 516 -20.70 -3.65 16.87
CA ILE A 516 -20.56 -4.84 17.72
C ILE A 516 -21.80 -4.97 18.62
N LYS A 517 -22.23 -3.86 19.26
CA LYS A 517 -23.38 -3.82 20.18
C LYS A 517 -24.75 -3.92 19.52
N SER A 518 -24.89 -3.51 18.26
CA SER A 518 -26.14 -3.60 17.49
C SER A 518 -25.87 -3.55 15.97
N PRO A 519 -25.47 -4.67 15.34
CA PRO A 519 -25.19 -4.76 13.93
C PRO A 519 -26.49 -4.67 13.17
N SER A 520 -26.50 -3.79 12.19
CA SER A 520 -27.63 -3.59 11.30
C SER A 520 -27.10 -3.31 9.90
N SER A 521 -27.86 -3.70 8.87
CA SER A 521 -27.43 -3.51 7.48
C SER A 521 -27.20 -2.04 7.14
N ARG A 522 -28.06 -1.13 7.64
CA ARG A 522 -27.86 0.32 7.51
C ARG A 522 -26.68 0.82 8.32
N GLY A 523 -26.57 0.40 9.58
CA GLY A 523 -25.46 0.80 10.44
C GLY A 523 -24.10 0.34 9.90
N PHE A 524 -24.05 -0.79 9.18
CA PHE A 524 -22.87 -1.26 8.48
C PHE A 524 -22.43 -0.30 7.36
N LEU A 525 -23.38 0.21 6.55
CA LEU A 525 -23.07 1.21 5.51
C LEU A 525 -22.54 2.52 6.12
N TYR A 526 -23.13 2.98 7.23
CA TYR A 526 -22.59 4.12 7.98
C TYR A 526 -21.22 3.82 8.59
N ALA A 527 -20.99 2.61 9.09
CA ALA A 527 -19.70 2.21 9.63
C ALA A 527 -18.61 2.18 8.57
N LEU A 528 -18.92 1.77 7.33
CA LEU A 528 -17.99 1.85 6.20
C LEU A 528 -17.58 3.30 5.92
N LEU A 529 -18.55 4.21 5.90
CA LEU A 529 -18.32 5.64 5.68
C LEU A 529 -17.49 6.26 6.81
N ASN A 530 -17.87 6.02 8.07
CA ASN A 530 -17.16 6.54 9.25
C ASN A 530 -15.73 5.97 9.37
N SER A 531 -15.55 4.68 9.12
CA SER A 531 -14.25 4.03 9.14
C SER A 531 -13.33 4.62 8.05
N SER A 532 -13.81 4.69 6.82
CA SER A 532 -13.01 5.23 5.71
C SER A 532 -12.65 6.70 5.88
N PHE A 533 -13.56 7.54 6.39
CA PHE A 533 -13.23 8.93 6.75
C PHE A 533 -12.25 9.03 7.91
N SER A 534 -12.35 8.17 8.93
CA SER A 534 -11.40 8.16 10.06
C SER A 534 -9.96 7.91 9.55
N PHE A 535 -9.78 6.95 8.65
CA PHE A 535 -8.49 6.69 8.01
C PHE A 535 -8.06 7.84 7.09
N TYR A 536 -8.96 8.39 6.28
CA TYR A 536 -8.63 9.51 5.38
C TYR A 536 -8.22 10.79 6.14
N LEU A 537 -8.88 11.10 7.27
CA LEU A 537 -8.63 12.33 8.01
C LEU A 537 -7.44 12.23 8.96
N PHE A 538 -7.19 11.06 9.56
CA PHE A 538 -6.23 10.93 10.67
C PHE A 538 -5.08 9.94 10.42
N SER A 539 -5.02 9.24 9.27
CA SER A 539 -3.87 8.39 8.96
C SER A 539 -2.60 9.22 8.72
N PHE A 540 -1.45 8.63 9.04
CA PHE A 540 -0.13 9.22 8.86
C PHE A 540 0.16 9.53 7.38
N GLN A 541 -0.23 8.62 6.49
CA GLN A 541 -0.06 8.75 5.04
C GLN A 541 -1.41 8.62 4.38
N VAL A 542 -1.79 9.67 3.66
CA VAL A 542 -3.03 9.75 2.91
C VAL A 542 -2.68 10.40 1.59
N HIS A 543 -3.24 9.86 0.52
CA HIS A 543 -3.10 10.41 -0.83
C HIS A 543 -4.43 11.04 -1.25
N GLU A 544 -4.41 12.12 -2.01
CA GLU A 544 -5.63 12.76 -2.58
C GLU A 544 -6.61 11.74 -3.20
N LYS A 545 -6.13 10.78 -4.00
CA LYS A 545 -6.90 9.73 -4.67
C LYS A 545 -7.62 8.78 -3.71
N SER A 546 -7.19 8.70 -2.45
CA SER A 546 -7.83 7.87 -1.42
C SER A 546 -9.20 8.38 -0.97
N ILE A 547 -9.61 9.59 -1.40
CA ILE A 547 -10.97 10.13 -1.20
C ILE A 547 -12.05 9.25 -1.85
N LEU A 548 -11.68 8.42 -2.84
CA LEU A 548 -12.56 7.41 -3.43
C LEU A 548 -13.08 6.41 -2.39
N LEU A 549 -12.33 6.16 -1.32
CA LEU A 549 -12.69 5.16 -0.30
C LEU A 549 -13.87 5.63 0.55
N PRO A 550 -13.92 6.85 1.12
CA PRO A 550 -15.15 7.38 1.72
C PRO A 550 -16.28 7.63 0.72
N LEU A 551 -15.96 7.94 -0.53
CA LEU A 551 -16.96 8.26 -1.54
C LEU A 551 -17.77 7.04 -1.99
N LEU A 552 -17.17 5.85 -2.00
CA LEU A 552 -17.88 4.61 -2.27
C LEU A 552 -19.08 4.38 -1.30
N PRO A 553 -18.92 4.25 0.03
CA PRO A 553 -20.06 4.07 0.93
C PRO A 553 -21.02 5.27 0.93
N ALA A 554 -20.55 6.49 0.65
CA ALA A 554 -21.43 7.64 0.45
C ALA A 554 -22.35 7.46 -0.78
N THR A 555 -21.83 6.95 -1.90
CA THR A 555 -22.66 6.63 -3.08
C THR A 555 -23.68 5.52 -2.79
N LEU A 556 -23.33 4.52 -1.97
CA LEU A 556 -24.25 3.44 -1.57
C LEU A 556 -25.38 3.94 -0.64
N LEU A 557 -25.11 5.01 0.11
CA LEU A 557 -26.08 5.69 0.98
C LEU A 557 -26.81 6.84 0.29
N ALA A 558 -26.58 7.10 -1.00
CA ALA A 558 -27.04 8.31 -1.68
C ALA A 558 -28.56 8.50 -1.67
N ILE A 559 -29.33 7.40 -1.69
CA ILE A 559 -30.80 7.45 -1.63
C ILE A 559 -31.31 7.68 -0.20
N GLU A 560 -30.61 7.15 0.82
CA GLU A 560 -30.98 7.38 2.22
C GLU A 560 -30.57 8.79 2.68
N GLU A 561 -29.48 9.32 2.13
CA GLU A 561 -28.84 10.57 2.54
C GLU A 561 -28.48 11.49 1.34
N PRO A 562 -29.47 11.93 0.54
CA PRO A 562 -29.23 12.61 -0.74
C PRO A 562 -28.61 14.00 -0.59
N PHE A 563 -28.84 14.69 0.53
CA PHE A 563 -28.21 15.98 0.80
C PHE A 563 -26.71 15.79 1.09
N MET A 564 -26.38 14.89 2.00
CA MET A 564 -25.01 14.62 2.42
C MET A 564 -24.17 14.07 1.27
N PHE A 565 -24.72 13.17 0.46
CA PHE A 565 -24.04 12.64 -0.72
C PHE A 565 -23.76 13.72 -1.76
N ARG A 566 -24.76 14.55 -2.12
CA ARG A 566 -24.57 15.67 -3.06
C ARG A 566 -23.52 16.64 -2.55
N TRP A 567 -23.62 17.04 -1.28
CA TRP A 567 -22.66 17.93 -0.64
C TRP A 567 -21.25 17.35 -0.72
N PHE A 568 -21.05 16.11 -0.27
CA PHE A 568 -19.75 15.48 -0.26
C PHE A 568 -19.16 15.31 -1.67
N THR A 569 -19.97 14.89 -2.65
CA THR A 569 -19.51 14.73 -4.04
C THR A 569 -19.07 16.06 -4.64
N GLN A 570 -19.79 17.15 -4.35
CA GLN A 570 -19.38 18.48 -4.78
C GLN A 570 -18.03 18.87 -4.18
N PHE A 571 -17.81 18.67 -2.88
CA PHE A 571 -16.52 18.99 -2.24
C PHE A 571 -15.37 18.05 -2.63
N ALA A 572 -15.65 16.78 -2.90
CA ALA A 572 -14.68 15.85 -3.46
C ALA A 572 -14.26 16.24 -4.89
N MET A 573 -15.16 16.90 -5.64
CA MET A 573 -14.92 17.47 -6.96
C MET A 573 -14.43 18.94 -6.93
N LEU A 574 -14.64 19.67 -5.82
CA LEU A 574 -14.35 21.10 -5.66
C LEU A 574 -12.85 21.38 -5.68
N SER A 575 -12.03 20.38 -5.34
CA SER A 575 -10.58 20.41 -5.62
C SER A 575 -10.29 20.70 -7.10
N MET A 576 -11.24 20.48 -8.01
CA MET A 576 -11.07 20.66 -9.44
C MET A 576 -11.79 21.89 -10.03
N PHE A 577 -13.03 22.26 -9.65
CA PHE A 577 -13.82 23.17 -10.50
C PHE A 577 -13.74 24.69 -10.17
N PRO A 578 -14.02 25.20 -8.96
CA PRO A 578 -14.00 26.65 -8.73
C PRO A 578 -12.61 27.27 -8.69
N LEU A 579 -11.58 26.46 -8.45
CA LEU A 579 -10.20 26.94 -8.52
C LEU A 579 -9.61 26.87 -9.90
N ILE A 580 -10.10 26.05 -10.84
CA ILE A 580 -9.76 26.28 -12.24
C ILE A 580 -10.15 27.70 -12.62
N CYS A 581 -11.34 28.18 -12.25
CA CYS A 581 -11.71 29.58 -12.45
C CYS A 581 -10.78 30.55 -11.69
N LEU A 582 -10.41 30.26 -10.45
CA LEU A 582 -9.50 31.12 -9.67
C LEU A 582 -8.07 31.16 -10.26
N TYR A 583 -7.47 30.01 -10.60
CA TYR A 583 -6.14 29.90 -11.23
C TYR A 583 -6.11 30.46 -12.65
N LEU A 584 -7.22 30.40 -13.39
CA LEU A 584 -7.32 31.03 -14.72
C LEU A 584 -7.46 32.55 -14.63
N THR A 585 -7.92 33.10 -13.50
CA THR A 585 -8.19 34.54 -13.33
C THR A 585 -7.16 35.27 -12.47
N MET A 586 -6.50 34.57 -11.54
CA MET A 586 -5.58 35.16 -10.56
C MET A 586 -4.35 34.29 -10.36
N HIS A 587 -3.18 34.93 -10.30
CA HIS A 587 -1.94 34.29 -9.89
C HIS A 587 -1.77 34.34 -8.36
N PRO A 588 -1.27 33.28 -7.72
CA PRO A 588 -0.98 33.30 -6.30
C PRO A 588 0.15 34.30 -6.00
N PRO A 589 0.15 34.95 -4.82
CA PRO A 589 1.22 35.88 -4.44
C PRO A 589 2.58 35.16 -4.42
N GLU A 590 3.64 35.79 -4.93
CA GLU A 590 5.00 35.19 -4.97
C GLU A 590 5.50 34.75 -3.58
N LYS A 591 5.08 35.46 -2.53
CA LYS A 591 5.41 35.12 -1.13
C LYS A 591 4.78 33.78 -0.67
N TYR A 592 3.66 33.38 -1.26
CA TYR A 592 2.90 32.18 -0.91
C TYR A 592 2.42 31.45 -2.18
N PRO A 593 3.31 30.75 -2.89
CA PRO A 593 2.97 30.11 -4.16
C PRO A 593 1.89 29.02 -4.01
N PHE A 594 1.77 28.40 -2.83
CA PHE A 594 0.83 27.31 -2.53
C PHE A 594 -0.42 27.75 -1.74
N LEU A 595 -0.76 29.05 -1.77
CA LEU A 595 -1.84 29.61 -0.95
C LEU A 595 -3.21 29.03 -1.32
N PHE A 596 -3.48 28.88 -2.62
CA PHE A 596 -4.78 28.41 -3.10
C PHE A 596 -5.01 26.95 -2.75
N GLU A 597 -4.00 26.09 -2.90
CA GLU A 597 -4.00 24.69 -2.47
C GLU A 597 -4.29 24.59 -0.98
N ALA A 598 -3.66 25.43 -0.16
CA ALA A 598 -3.91 25.45 1.27
C ALA A 598 -5.35 25.87 1.63
N ILE A 599 -5.93 26.83 0.91
CA ILE A 599 -7.33 27.26 1.11
C ILE A 599 -8.29 26.12 0.74
N ILE A 600 -8.10 25.49 -0.42
CA ILE A 600 -8.90 24.33 -0.86
C ILE A 600 -8.89 23.25 0.20
N MET A 601 -7.68 22.89 0.61
CA MET A 601 -7.44 21.79 1.52
C MET A 601 -8.18 22.03 2.85
N ASN A 602 -8.09 23.24 3.42
CA ASN A 602 -8.78 23.58 4.65
C ASN A 602 -10.30 23.64 4.49
N LEU A 603 -10.79 24.17 3.35
CA LEU A 603 -12.22 24.18 3.04
C LEU A 603 -12.76 22.75 2.95
N CYS A 604 -12.14 21.88 2.14
CA CYS A 604 -12.54 20.48 1.99
C CYS A 604 -12.46 19.73 3.32
N PHE A 605 -11.38 19.92 4.09
CA PHE A 605 -11.21 19.32 5.41
C PHE A 605 -12.36 19.67 6.34
N SER A 606 -12.76 20.95 6.42
CA SER A 606 -13.88 21.38 7.28
C SER A 606 -15.19 20.66 6.92
N GLN A 607 -15.47 20.49 5.62
CA GLN A 607 -16.68 19.83 5.16
C GLN A 607 -16.65 18.32 5.40
N PHE A 608 -15.49 17.68 5.21
CA PHE A 608 -15.33 16.25 5.47
C PHE A 608 -15.51 15.92 6.96
N VAL A 609 -15.05 16.81 7.86
CA VAL A 609 -15.31 16.67 9.30
C VAL A 609 -16.80 16.77 9.61
N LEU A 610 -17.52 17.74 9.02
CA LEU A 610 -18.97 17.90 9.22
C LEU A 610 -19.75 16.67 8.75
N VAL A 611 -19.43 16.14 7.56
CA VAL A 611 -20.03 14.91 7.04
C VAL A 611 -19.76 13.73 7.99
N THR A 612 -18.50 13.55 8.42
CA THR A 612 -18.11 12.45 9.32
C THR A 612 -18.85 12.52 10.66
N LEU A 613 -18.95 13.70 11.28
CA LEU A 613 -19.70 13.89 12.52
C LEU A 613 -21.19 13.59 12.32
N GLY A 614 -21.79 14.11 11.24
CA GLY A 614 -23.18 13.84 10.89
C GLY A 614 -23.48 12.35 10.70
N CYS A 615 -22.63 11.62 9.99
CA CYS A 615 -22.73 10.17 9.79
C CYS A 615 -22.60 9.41 11.11
N ASN A 616 -21.67 9.80 11.98
CA ASN A 616 -21.47 9.14 13.27
C ASN A 616 -22.70 9.32 14.17
N ILE A 617 -23.22 10.56 14.28
CA ILE A 617 -24.45 10.85 15.03
C ILE A 617 -25.61 10.01 14.50
N LYS A 618 -25.83 10.00 13.17
CA LYS A 618 -26.90 9.21 12.55
C LYS A 618 -26.76 7.72 12.81
N GLN A 619 -25.55 7.18 12.74
CA GLN A 619 -25.30 5.77 13.06
C GLN A 619 -25.71 5.43 14.51
N TRP A 620 -25.42 6.30 15.47
CA TRP A 620 -25.81 6.10 16.87
C TRP A 620 -27.31 6.28 17.10
N LEU A 621 -27.98 7.14 16.34
CA LEU A 621 -29.44 7.29 16.41
C LEU A 621 -30.19 6.03 15.96
N LEU A 622 -29.59 5.18 15.12
CA LEU A 622 -30.16 3.87 14.75
C LEU A 622 -30.36 2.92 15.93
N ASN A 623 -29.69 3.16 17.08
CA ASN A 623 -29.85 2.36 18.29
C ASN A 623 -31.04 2.76 19.17
N LYS A 624 -31.75 3.85 18.84
CA LYS A 624 -32.93 4.23 19.63
C LYS A 624 -34.03 3.18 19.43
N PRO A 625 -34.59 2.61 20.51
CA PRO A 625 -35.70 1.68 20.39
C PRO A 625 -36.91 2.40 19.77
N VAL A 626 -37.62 1.71 18.88
CA VAL A 626 -38.85 2.12 18.17
C VAL A 626 -39.89 2.79 19.09
N LYS A 627 -39.86 2.52 20.40
CA LYS A 627 -40.75 3.11 21.40
C LYS A 627 -40.67 4.64 21.53
N LEU A 628 -39.58 5.31 21.10
CA LEU A 628 -39.49 6.78 21.15
C LEU A 628 -40.18 7.48 19.96
N GLU A 629 -40.26 6.84 18.78
CA GLU A 629 -41.06 7.36 17.66
C GLU A 629 -42.56 7.30 17.94
N GLU A 630 -43.02 6.30 18.72
CA GLU A 630 -44.40 6.25 19.21
C GLU A 630 -44.69 7.31 20.29
N ILE A 631 -43.68 7.77 21.02
CA ILE A 631 -43.82 8.84 22.02
C ILE A 631 -43.80 10.21 21.31
N GLU A 632 -42.94 10.42 20.32
CA GLU A 632 -42.94 11.63 19.49
C GLU A 632 -44.21 11.77 18.65
N LYS A 633 -44.76 10.68 18.09
CA LYS A 633 -46.07 10.69 17.41
C LYS A 633 -47.28 10.80 18.34
N LYS A 634 -47.10 10.68 19.65
CA LYS A 634 -48.13 10.95 20.67
C LYS A 634 -48.02 12.34 21.28
N LEU A 635 -46.93 13.06 20.99
CA LEU A 635 -46.66 14.42 21.46
C LEU A 635 -46.84 15.49 20.37
N ILE A 636 -47.08 15.07 19.12
CA ILE A 636 -47.62 15.87 18.01
C ILE A 636 -49.06 15.40 17.79
#